data_AF-G3J951-F1
#
_entry.id   AF-G3J951-F1
#
_cell.length_a   1.000
_cell.length_b   1.000
_cell.length_c   1.000
_cell.angle_alpha   90.00
_cell.angle_beta   90.00
_cell.angle_gamma   90.00
#
_symmetry.space_group_name_H-M   'P 1'
#
loop_
_entity.id
_entity.type
_entity.pdbx_description
1 polymer ?
#
loop_
_entity_poly.entity_id
_entity_poly.type
_entity_poly.pdbx_seq_one_letter_code
_entity_poly.pdbx_strand_id
1 'polypeptide(L)'
;MGASTMRTAKTTTGVYSEASRPRLSPGSPRTTAALREPKDSPGSFWSHTMYKRAADGATHNVKVHYCTSRHTMQHVCQRYFADEPVLGFDLEWLAYARRGDGPRANVSLIQIASPSRIGLFHVALFPRDNDDGDLVAPAFRALVEDPAVLKVGVHIQADCTRLRTFLGVAARGVLELSHLYKLVKYARDAQRRKLINKVPVALATQVQEVLKLPLFKGQSVRSSNWSIPLTSKQLTYSAADAYAGLQLYHVLEERRLAMDPPPEPPRYAELGFPIPIPSTPVVSDIESDVDSDPESVEDAGSECSDGSIEAAMQELASAGTLPTTTQSTPALTAQAPTSVRDARVKAAEAELAQLRAAHPGRRLRATPSSLRAFYVWQANDDLTPADVARLLRDPPLQTSTVLGYIMDAILAEKLAFPKQRLQTQVLSLLHPTLANGKYRAVVKQCEQAQT
;
A
#
# COMPACT_ATOMS: atom_id res chain seq x y z
N MET A 1 -37.18 32.46 14.50
CA MET A 1 -37.32 31.09 15.02
C MET A 1 -36.85 30.11 13.95
N GLY A 2 -35.59 29.71 13.99
CA GLY A 2 -35.02 28.71 13.07
C GLY A 2 -34.60 27.50 13.88
N ALA A 3 -35.33 26.39 13.74
CA ALA A 3 -35.03 25.15 14.43
C ALA A 3 -33.75 24.54 13.83
N SER A 4 -32.66 24.58 14.59
CA SER A 4 -31.44 23.83 14.32
C SER A 4 -31.67 22.38 14.74
N THR A 5 -31.92 21.50 13.77
CA THR A 5 -32.02 20.07 14.03
C THR A 5 -30.62 19.52 14.21
N MET A 6 -30.15 19.46 15.46
CA MET A 6 -28.96 18.71 15.84
C MET A 6 -29.14 17.25 15.43
N ARG A 7 -28.29 16.76 14.50
CA ARG A 7 -28.13 15.33 14.28
C ARG A 7 -27.52 14.73 15.54
N THR A 8 -28.31 13.95 16.27
CA THR A 8 -27.85 13.12 17.37
C THR A 8 -26.76 12.16 16.87
N ALA A 9 -25.62 12.17 17.55
CA ALA A 9 -24.55 11.21 17.32
C ALA A 9 -25.12 9.80 17.56
N LYS A 10 -25.29 9.02 16.49
CA LYS A 10 -25.56 7.58 16.60
C LYS A 10 -24.30 6.94 17.17
N THR A 11 -24.35 6.56 18.44
CA THR A 11 -23.36 5.68 19.05
C THR A 11 -23.27 4.41 18.19
N THR A 12 -22.08 4.09 17.69
CA THR A 12 -21.80 2.93 16.82
C THR A 12 -21.81 1.63 17.63
N THR A 13 -22.91 1.38 18.36
CA THR A 13 -23.26 0.11 18.99
C THR A 13 -24.53 -0.50 18.38
N GLY A 14 -24.99 0.06 17.27
CA GLY A 14 -26.07 -0.50 16.48
C GLY A 14 -25.68 -1.87 15.94
N VAL A 15 -26.16 -2.91 16.62
CA VAL A 15 -26.12 -4.29 16.18
C VAL A 15 -26.62 -4.33 14.73
N TYR A 16 -25.69 -4.56 13.80
CA TYR A 16 -26.00 -4.87 12.41
C TYR A 16 -27.05 -5.98 12.43
N SER A 17 -28.26 -5.68 11.95
CA SER A 17 -29.35 -6.66 11.95
C SER A 17 -28.87 -7.92 11.22
N GLU A 18 -29.19 -9.06 11.79
CA GLU A 18 -28.74 -10.37 11.32
C GLU A 18 -29.09 -10.64 9.84
N ALA A 19 -30.16 -9.99 9.35
CA ALA A 19 -30.66 -10.03 7.98
C ALA A 19 -29.83 -9.24 6.96
N SER A 20 -28.93 -8.35 7.39
CA SER A 20 -28.13 -7.49 6.50
C SER A 20 -26.73 -8.03 6.24
N ARG A 21 -26.34 -9.13 6.90
CA ARG A 21 -25.00 -9.74 6.76
C ARG A 21 -24.95 -10.66 5.54
N PRO A 22 -24.08 -10.42 4.56
CA PRO A 22 -23.85 -11.36 3.46
C PRO A 22 -23.07 -12.55 4.04
N ARG A 23 -23.76 -13.61 4.46
CA ARG A 23 -23.11 -14.77 5.06
C ARG A 23 -22.49 -15.65 3.98
N LEU A 24 -21.17 -15.72 3.96
CA LEU A 24 -20.48 -16.99 3.71
C LEU A 24 -19.94 -17.45 5.05
N SER A 25 -20.57 -18.45 5.65
CA SER A 25 -19.96 -19.21 6.73
C SER A 25 -18.80 -20.03 6.17
N PRO A 26 -17.67 -20.16 6.90
CA PRO A 26 -16.71 -21.22 6.64
C PRO A 26 -17.46 -22.56 6.62
N GLY A 27 -17.47 -23.26 5.48
CA GLY A 27 -18.29 -24.47 5.27
C GLY A 27 -19.58 -24.28 4.46
N SER A 28 -19.83 -23.08 3.92
CA SER A 28 -20.88 -22.86 2.91
C SER A 28 -20.71 -23.84 1.73
N PRO A 29 -21.80 -24.36 1.12
CA PRO A 29 -21.72 -25.22 -0.07
C PRO A 29 -20.89 -24.62 -1.20
N ARG A 30 -20.84 -23.28 -1.31
CA ARG A 30 -20.04 -22.57 -2.31
C ARG A 30 -18.55 -22.59 -1.99
N THR A 31 -18.18 -22.44 -0.73
CA THR A 31 -16.79 -22.54 -0.27
C THR A 31 -16.29 -23.99 -0.45
N THR A 32 -17.13 -24.97 -0.10
CA THR A 32 -16.80 -26.39 -0.29
C THR A 32 -16.68 -26.76 -1.77
N ALA A 33 -17.53 -26.20 -2.65
CA ALA A 33 -17.40 -26.39 -4.09
C ALA A 33 -16.10 -25.77 -4.62
N ALA A 34 -15.77 -24.53 -4.24
CA ALA A 34 -14.54 -23.86 -4.65
C ALA A 34 -13.27 -24.60 -4.18
N LEU A 35 -13.28 -25.22 -3.00
CA LEU A 35 -12.17 -26.03 -2.50
C LEU A 35 -11.96 -27.35 -3.27
N ARG A 36 -12.97 -27.81 -4.02
CA ARG A 36 -12.89 -29.02 -4.86
C ARG A 36 -12.46 -28.72 -6.29
N GLU A 37 -12.45 -27.45 -6.67
CA GLU A 37 -11.98 -27.02 -7.98
C GLU A 37 -10.48 -27.31 -8.14
N PRO A 38 -10.00 -27.58 -9.37
CA PRO A 38 -8.57 -27.70 -9.61
C PRO A 38 -7.81 -26.47 -9.13
N LYS A 39 -6.61 -26.68 -8.58
CA LYS A 39 -5.75 -25.59 -8.12
C LYS A 39 -5.55 -24.58 -9.27
N ASP A 40 -5.69 -23.30 -8.94
CA ASP A 40 -5.56 -22.17 -9.85
C ASP A 40 -6.64 -22.09 -10.96
N SER A 41 -7.73 -22.86 -10.87
CA SER A 41 -8.91 -22.65 -11.72
C SER A 41 -9.65 -21.36 -11.31
N PRO A 42 -10.40 -20.71 -12.23
CA PRO A 42 -11.20 -19.54 -11.89
C PRO A 42 -12.18 -19.74 -10.72
N GLY A 43 -12.66 -20.98 -10.51
CA GLY A 43 -13.59 -21.33 -9.42
C GLY A 43 -12.91 -21.57 -8.08
N SER A 44 -11.58 -21.76 -8.06
CA SER A 44 -10.81 -22.04 -6.84
C SER A 44 -10.52 -20.79 -6.00
N PHE A 45 -10.69 -19.59 -6.57
CA PHE A 45 -10.40 -18.32 -5.91
C PHE A 45 -11.64 -17.71 -5.24
N TRP A 46 -11.40 -17.03 -4.12
CA TRP A 46 -12.41 -16.24 -3.43
C TRP A 46 -12.92 -15.10 -4.32
N SER A 47 -14.24 -14.87 -4.33
CA SER A 47 -14.86 -13.80 -5.11
C SER A 47 -16.15 -13.28 -4.46
N HIS A 48 -16.45 -12.01 -4.71
CA HIS A 48 -17.72 -11.38 -4.30
C HIS A 48 -18.96 -12.09 -4.89
N THR A 49 -18.82 -12.78 -6.03
CA THR A 49 -19.92 -13.53 -6.68
C THR A 49 -20.42 -14.71 -5.85
N MET A 50 -19.62 -15.15 -4.87
CA MET A 50 -19.99 -16.18 -3.91
C MET A 50 -21.06 -15.69 -2.93
N TYR A 51 -21.26 -14.38 -2.79
CA TYR A 51 -22.19 -13.77 -1.85
C TYR A 51 -23.51 -13.36 -2.50
N LYS A 52 -24.57 -13.43 -1.69
CA LYS A 52 -25.91 -12.97 -2.03
C LYS A 52 -26.47 -12.17 -0.85
N ARG A 53 -27.34 -11.21 -1.14
CA ARG A 53 -28.14 -10.50 -0.15
C ARG A 53 -29.60 -10.94 -0.25
N ALA A 54 -30.21 -11.21 0.89
CA ALA A 54 -31.66 -11.29 1.00
C ALA A 54 -32.23 -9.87 1.09
N ALA A 55 -33.13 -9.51 0.18
CA ALA A 55 -33.91 -8.28 0.22
C ALA A 55 -35.27 -8.55 -0.41
N ASP A 56 -36.34 -7.98 0.16
CA ASP A 56 -37.70 -8.08 -0.39
C ASP A 56 -38.19 -9.51 -0.64
N GLY A 57 -37.76 -10.47 0.21
CA GLY A 57 -38.07 -11.89 0.06
C GLY A 57 -37.32 -12.62 -1.07
N ALA A 58 -36.43 -11.92 -1.79
CA ALA A 58 -35.62 -12.47 -2.87
C ALA A 58 -34.12 -12.46 -2.54
N THR A 59 -33.36 -13.33 -3.20
CA THR A 59 -31.88 -13.32 -3.11
C THR A 59 -31.28 -12.64 -4.33
N HIS A 60 -30.45 -11.63 -4.09
CA HIS A 60 -29.78 -10.86 -5.13
C HIS A 60 -28.27 -11.05 -5.06
N ASN A 61 -27.63 -11.17 -6.22
CA ASN A 61 -26.17 -11.14 -6.30
C ASN A 61 -25.66 -9.73 -5.96
N VAL A 62 -24.43 -9.67 -5.45
CA VAL A 62 -23.70 -8.41 -5.28
C VAL A 62 -23.51 -7.77 -6.66
N LYS A 63 -23.93 -6.50 -6.82
CA LYS A 63 -23.83 -5.79 -8.11
C LYS A 63 -22.60 -4.90 -8.15
N VAL A 64 -21.88 -4.93 -9.27
CA VAL A 64 -20.73 -4.06 -9.54
C VAL A 64 -21.17 -2.89 -10.41
N HIS A 65 -20.88 -1.66 -9.96
CA HIS A 65 -21.11 -0.41 -10.66
C HIS A 65 -19.79 0.13 -11.19
N TYR A 66 -19.54 -0.06 -12.48
CA TYR A 66 -18.39 0.52 -13.15
C TYR A 66 -18.72 1.92 -13.67
N CYS A 67 -18.15 2.94 -13.05
CA CYS A 67 -18.47 4.34 -13.28
C CYS A 67 -17.29 5.04 -13.93
N THR A 68 -17.51 5.67 -15.09
CA THR A 68 -16.49 6.40 -15.85
C THR A 68 -16.78 7.90 -15.89
N SER A 69 -17.67 8.42 -15.04
CA SER A 69 -17.95 9.86 -14.95
C SER A 69 -18.21 10.30 -13.52
N ARG A 70 -17.98 11.58 -13.24
CA ARG A 70 -18.29 12.18 -11.94
C ARG A 70 -19.78 12.09 -11.63
N HIS A 71 -20.65 12.25 -12.63
CA HIS A 71 -22.09 12.11 -12.48
C HIS A 71 -22.51 10.70 -12.04
N THR A 72 -21.94 9.66 -12.65
CA THR A 72 -22.25 8.27 -12.27
C THR A 72 -21.69 7.92 -10.88
N MET A 73 -20.51 8.45 -10.51
CA MET A 73 -20.00 8.38 -9.13
C MET A 73 -20.97 9.02 -8.13
N GLN A 74 -21.45 10.24 -8.41
CA GLN A 74 -22.43 10.95 -7.57
C GLN A 74 -23.69 10.11 -7.36
N HIS A 75 -24.31 9.66 -8.46
CA HIS A 75 -25.56 8.90 -8.43
C HIS A 75 -25.40 7.60 -7.64
N VAL A 76 -24.33 6.84 -7.91
CA VAL A 76 -24.08 5.56 -7.25
C VAL A 76 -23.85 5.74 -5.74
N CYS A 77 -23.05 6.73 -5.34
CA CYS A 77 -22.80 7.02 -3.92
C CYS A 77 -24.11 7.37 -3.19
N GLN A 78 -24.90 8.30 -3.74
CA GLN A 78 -26.17 8.72 -3.12
C GLN A 78 -27.19 7.58 -3.05
N ARG A 79 -27.31 6.80 -4.12
CA ARG A 79 -28.40 5.83 -4.24
C ARG A 79 -28.16 4.55 -3.45
N TYR A 80 -26.89 4.16 -3.30
CA TYR A 80 -26.54 2.81 -2.85
C TYR A 80 -25.57 2.74 -1.66
N PHE A 81 -24.87 3.82 -1.34
CA PHE A 81 -23.85 3.81 -0.28
C PHE A 81 -24.10 4.80 0.85
N ALA A 82 -25.08 5.71 0.70
CA ALA A 82 -25.33 6.78 1.67
C ALA A 82 -25.64 6.30 3.09
N ASP A 83 -26.28 5.13 3.23
CA ASP A 83 -26.70 4.55 4.50
C ASP A 83 -25.78 3.41 4.99
N GLU A 84 -24.68 3.14 4.27
CA GLU A 84 -23.76 2.06 4.62
C GLU A 84 -22.77 2.53 5.69
N PRO A 85 -22.77 1.96 6.90
CA PRO A 85 -21.90 2.40 7.99
C PRO A 85 -20.47 1.85 7.86
N VAL A 86 -20.23 0.89 6.97
CA VAL A 86 -18.92 0.28 6.74
C VAL A 86 -18.73 0.05 5.25
N LEU A 87 -17.58 0.46 4.75
CA LEU A 87 -17.17 0.33 3.36
C LEU A 87 -15.84 -0.38 3.28
N GLY A 88 -15.76 -1.47 2.50
CA GLY A 88 -14.48 -1.92 1.97
C GLY A 88 -13.93 -0.85 1.04
N PHE A 89 -12.64 -0.53 1.15
CA PHE A 89 -12.04 0.60 0.44
C PHE A 89 -10.64 0.24 -0.06
N ASP A 90 -10.37 0.53 -1.33
CA ASP A 90 -9.09 0.30 -1.99
C ASP A 90 -8.88 1.30 -3.14
N LEU A 91 -7.66 1.41 -3.67
CA LEU A 91 -7.31 2.24 -4.83
C LEU A 91 -6.38 1.52 -5.81
N GLU A 92 -6.47 1.88 -7.10
CA GLU A 92 -5.45 1.54 -8.10
C GLU A 92 -4.93 2.77 -8.84
N TRP A 93 -3.67 2.72 -9.26
CA TRP A 93 -2.95 3.83 -9.91
C TRP A 93 -1.90 3.30 -10.90
N LEU A 94 -1.44 4.13 -11.82
CA LEU A 94 -0.37 3.74 -12.75
C LEU A 94 0.91 3.40 -11.97
N ALA A 95 1.46 2.19 -12.20
CA ALA A 95 2.56 1.63 -11.40
C ALA A 95 3.78 2.57 -11.24
N TYR A 96 4.08 3.37 -12.26
CA TYR A 96 5.20 4.33 -12.27
C TYR A 96 4.77 5.79 -12.16
N ALA A 97 3.54 6.06 -11.70
CA ALA A 97 3.03 7.41 -11.52
C ALA A 97 3.92 8.24 -10.60
N ARG A 98 4.38 9.37 -11.12
CA ARG A 98 5.10 10.41 -10.39
C ARG A 98 4.11 11.45 -9.91
N ARG A 99 4.52 12.22 -8.90
CA ARG A 99 3.71 13.32 -8.35
C ARG A 99 3.26 14.33 -9.42
N GLY A 100 4.09 14.58 -10.44
CA GLY A 100 3.79 15.50 -11.54
C GLY A 100 2.83 14.96 -12.60
N ASP A 101 2.53 13.66 -12.61
CA ASP A 101 1.68 13.04 -13.64
C ASP A 101 0.18 13.32 -13.42
N GLY A 102 -0.15 14.08 -12.37
CA GLY A 102 -1.49 14.54 -12.07
C GLY A 102 -2.37 13.50 -11.34
N PRO A 103 -3.60 13.89 -10.99
CA PRO A 103 -4.47 13.07 -10.14
C PRO A 103 -4.91 11.76 -10.78
N ARG A 104 -5.18 11.75 -12.08
CA ARG A 104 -5.67 10.57 -12.83
C ARG A 104 -4.64 9.44 -12.90
N ALA A 105 -3.36 9.78 -12.99
CA ALA A 105 -2.28 8.79 -12.97
C ALA A 105 -2.04 8.25 -11.55
N ASN A 106 -2.22 9.11 -10.54
CA ASN A 106 -1.91 8.79 -9.15
C ASN A 106 -3.08 8.19 -8.36
N VAL A 107 -4.31 8.36 -8.83
CA VAL A 107 -5.55 7.74 -8.33
C VAL A 107 -6.41 7.46 -9.56
N SER A 108 -6.16 6.32 -10.20
CA SER A 108 -6.80 5.96 -11.48
C SER A 108 -8.17 5.35 -11.26
N LEU A 109 -8.28 4.44 -10.29
CA LEU A 109 -9.51 3.75 -9.93
C LEU A 109 -9.68 3.80 -8.42
N ILE A 110 -10.90 4.11 -7.99
CA ILE A 110 -11.31 4.05 -6.59
C ILE A 110 -12.30 2.90 -6.44
N GLN A 111 -12.09 2.02 -5.48
CA GLN A 111 -13.03 0.93 -5.20
C GLN A 111 -13.68 1.12 -3.83
N ILE A 112 -15.01 1.02 -3.79
CA ILE A 112 -15.77 0.92 -2.54
C ILE A 112 -16.70 -0.29 -2.57
N ALA A 113 -16.87 -0.96 -1.43
CA ALA A 113 -17.73 -2.12 -1.31
C ALA A 113 -18.66 -2.00 -0.10
N SER A 114 -19.93 -2.34 -0.32
CA SER A 114 -20.95 -2.57 0.69
C SER A 114 -21.42 -4.02 0.61
N PRO A 115 -22.22 -4.52 1.56
CA PRO A 115 -22.75 -5.88 1.51
C PRO A 115 -23.47 -6.28 0.21
N SER A 116 -23.95 -5.31 -0.56
CA SER A 116 -24.80 -5.58 -1.73
C SER A 116 -24.31 -4.96 -3.04
N ARG A 117 -23.35 -4.03 -2.96
CA ARG A 117 -22.90 -3.22 -4.08
C ARG A 117 -21.41 -2.97 -4.00
N ILE A 118 -20.76 -2.96 -5.16
CA ILE A 118 -19.37 -2.55 -5.33
C ILE A 118 -19.35 -1.38 -6.30
N GLY A 119 -18.74 -0.27 -5.94
CA GLY A 119 -18.51 0.88 -6.78
C GLY A 119 -17.07 0.88 -7.28
N LEU A 120 -16.88 0.86 -8.59
CA LEU A 120 -15.58 1.01 -9.25
C LEU A 120 -15.59 2.36 -9.98
N PHE A 121 -15.04 3.39 -9.34
CA PHE A 121 -15.02 4.74 -9.89
C PHE A 121 -13.72 5.00 -10.64
N HIS A 122 -13.77 4.93 -11.96
CA HIS A 122 -12.62 5.01 -12.84
C HIS A 122 -12.28 6.46 -13.17
N VAL A 123 -11.71 7.15 -12.18
CA VAL A 123 -11.34 8.57 -12.24
C VAL A 123 -10.46 8.89 -13.45
N ALA A 124 -9.56 7.99 -13.86
CA ALA A 124 -8.73 8.21 -15.04
C ALA A 124 -9.54 8.43 -16.33
N LEU A 125 -10.73 7.84 -16.43
CA LEU A 125 -11.62 7.93 -17.59
C LEU A 125 -12.72 9.00 -17.46
N PHE A 126 -12.76 9.76 -16.36
CA PHE A 126 -13.76 10.82 -16.21
C PHE A 126 -13.65 11.81 -17.37
N PRO A 127 -14.76 12.31 -17.94
CA PRO A 127 -14.70 13.35 -18.95
C PRO A 127 -13.87 14.56 -18.46
N ARG A 128 -13.13 15.19 -19.38
CA ARG A 128 -12.21 16.30 -19.08
C ARG A 128 -12.86 17.67 -19.18
N ASP A 129 -14.06 17.71 -19.73
CA ASP A 129 -14.93 18.84 -20.00
C ASP A 129 -15.77 19.27 -18.77
N ASN A 130 -15.48 18.77 -17.57
CA ASN A 130 -16.17 19.21 -16.36
C ASN A 130 -15.80 20.67 -16.03
N ASP A 131 -16.80 21.55 -15.90
CA ASP A 131 -16.66 23.00 -15.73
C ASP A 131 -15.81 23.47 -14.52
N ASP A 132 -15.63 22.63 -13.50
CA ASP A 132 -14.92 22.97 -12.26
C ASP A 132 -13.56 22.26 -12.10
N GLY A 133 -13.18 21.39 -13.03
CA GLY A 133 -11.95 20.61 -12.96
C GLY A 133 -11.88 19.59 -11.81
N ASP A 134 -12.92 19.45 -10.99
CA ASP A 134 -12.95 18.51 -9.87
C ASP A 134 -13.30 17.11 -10.37
N LEU A 135 -12.51 16.13 -9.93
CA LEU A 135 -12.69 14.72 -10.27
C LEU A 135 -13.55 14.00 -9.23
N VAL A 136 -13.88 14.65 -8.12
CA VAL A 136 -14.57 14.04 -6.99
C VAL A 136 -16.03 14.47 -6.94
N ALA A 137 -16.93 13.49 -6.87
CA ALA A 137 -18.35 13.77 -6.66
C ALA A 137 -18.60 14.22 -5.19
N PRO A 138 -19.43 15.25 -4.93
CA PRO A 138 -19.73 15.70 -3.57
C PRO A 138 -20.25 14.60 -2.64
N ALA A 139 -21.07 13.67 -3.14
CA ALA A 139 -21.57 12.54 -2.34
C ALA A 139 -20.46 11.56 -1.96
N PHE A 140 -19.50 11.31 -2.85
CA PHE A 140 -18.33 10.47 -2.54
C PHE A 140 -17.47 11.13 -1.46
N ARG A 141 -17.20 12.44 -1.61
CA ARG A 141 -16.43 13.21 -0.62
C ARG A 141 -17.11 13.15 0.76
N ALA A 142 -18.40 13.47 0.83
CA ALA A 142 -19.17 13.41 2.07
C ALA A 142 -19.11 12.02 2.73
N LEU A 143 -19.25 10.95 1.94
CA LEU A 143 -19.20 9.57 2.42
C LEU A 143 -17.82 9.20 2.99
N VAL A 144 -16.74 9.56 2.31
CA VAL A 144 -15.37 9.20 2.71
C VAL A 144 -14.86 10.07 3.86
N GLU A 145 -15.29 11.32 3.96
CA GLU A 145 -14.90 12.26 5.03
C GLU A 145 -15.79 12.14 6.28
N ASP A 146 -16.88 11.38 6.24
CA ASP A 146 -17.72 11.10 7.41
C ASP A 146 -17.02 10.11 8.37
N PRO A 147 -16.70 10.48 9.62
CA PRO A 147 -16.09 9.59 10.61
C PRO A 147 -17.03 8.49 11.10
N ALA A 148 -18.35 8.62 10.90
CA ALA A 148 -19.33 7.62 11.29
C ALA A 148 -19.40 6.44 10.29
N VAL A 149 -18.85 6.61 9.09
CA VAL A 149 -18.73 5.57 8.07
C VAL A 149 -17.33 4.98 8.15
N LEU A 150 -17.18 3.71 8.49
CA LEU A 150 -15.87 3.08 8.52
C LEU A 150 -15.37 2.79 7.10
N LYS A 151 -14.10 3.09 6.84
CA LYS A 151 -13.38 2.66 5.63
C LYS A 151 -12.39 1.58 6.04
N VAL A 152 -12.57 0.37 5.53
CA VAL A 152 -11.80 -0.81 5.93
C VAL A 152 -10.99 -1.34 4.75
N GLY A 153 -9.73 -1.68 5.01
CA GLY A 153 -8.81 -2.17 3.98
C GLY A 153 -7.48 -2.63 4.60
N VAL A 154 -6.57 -3.12 3.76
CA VAL A 154 -5.22 -3.53 4.16
C VAL A 154 -4.20 -2.57 3.59
N HIS A 155 -3.32 -2.05 4.44
CA HIS A 155 -2.41 -0.96 4.11
C HIS A 155 -3.13 0.32 3.64
N ILE A 156 -4.37 0.49 4.11
CA ILE A 156 -5.34 1.51 3.66
C ILE A 156 -4.86 2.95 3.91
N GLN A 157 -3.96 3.18 4.87
CA GLN A 157 -3.41 4.50 5.13
C GLN A 157 -2.61 5.05 3.93
N ALA A 158 -1.97 4.18 3.15
CA ALA A 158 -1.28 4.57 1.92
C ALA A 158 -2.30 5.10 0.89
N ASP A 159 -3.43 4.42 0.76
CA ASP A 159 -4.52 4.81 -0.14
C ASP A 159 -5.14 6.14 0.29
N CYS A 160 -5.48 6.30 1.57
CA CYS A 160 -6.00 7.54 2.10
C CYS A 160 -5.02 8.71 1.94
N THR A 161 -3.72 8.47 2.10
CA THR A 161 -2.68 9.48 1.88
C THR A 161 -2.64 9.91 0.42
N ARG A 162 -2.76 8.95 -0.50
CA ARG A 162 -2.78 9.21 -1.93
C ARG A 162 -4.04 9.96 -2.34
N LEU A 163 -5.20 9.52 -1.86
CA LEU A 163 -6.48 10.17 -2.06
C LEU A 163 -6.46 11.65 -1.61
N ARG A 164 -5.94 11.92 -0.41
CA ARG A 164 -5.78 13.29 0.10
C ARG A 164 -4.82 14.12 -0.75
N THR A 165 -3.68 13.53 -1.13
CA THR A 165 -2.62 14.25 -1.85
C THR A 165 -3.06 14.66 -3.26
N PHE A 166 -3.81 13.81 -3.96
CA PHE A 166 -4.11 14.00 -5.37
C PHE A 166 -5.54 14.44 -5.64
N LEU A 167 -6.50 14.09 -4.79
CA LEU A 167 -7.92 14.43 -4.95
C LEU A 167 -8.45 15.33 -3.82
N GLY A 168 -7.60 15.67 -2.84
CA GLY A 168 -7.99 16.54 -1.73
C GLY A 168 -9.05 15.94 -0.81
N VAL A 169 -9.29 14.63 -0.83
CA VAL A 169 -10.30 13.97 0.01
C VAL A 169 -9.65 13.42 1.28
N ALA A 170 -10.11 13.88 2.44
CA ALA A 170 -9.54 13.50 3.73
C ALA A 170 -10.34 12.38 4.41
N ALA A 171 -10.03 11.12 4.08
CA ALA A 171 -10.71 9.96 4.68
C ALA A 171 -10.63 9.96 6.21
N ARG A 172 -11.77 9.70 6.87
CA ARG A 172 -11.93 9.62 8.33
C ARG A 172 -12.63 8.32 8.73
N GLY A 173 -12.42 7.79 9.92
CA GLY A 173 -12.94 6.47 10.31
C GLY A 173 -12.21 5.34 9.57
N VAL A 174 -10.89 5.47 9.38
CA VAL A 174 -10.09 4.49 8.64
C VAL A 174 -9.67 3.36 9.57
N LEU A 175 -10.06 2.12 9.26
CA LEU A 175 -9.72 0.94 10.05
C LEU A 175 -8.81 0.02 9.24
N GLU A 176 -7.56 -0.10 9.70
CA GLU A 176 -6.57 -1.03 9.14
C GLU A 176 -6.88 -2.46 9.57
N LEU A 177 -7.29 -3.30 8.62
CA LEU A 177 -7.70 -4.68 8.86
C LEU A 177 -6.56 -5.53 9.42
N SER A 178 -5.32 -5.26 9.05
CA SER A 178 -4.17 -5.99 9.62
C SER A 178 -4.07 -5.83 11.13
N HIS A 179 -4.45 -4.66 11.68
CA HIS A 179 -4.45 -4.44 13.12
C HIS A 179 -5.53 -5.30 13.79
N LEU A 180 -6.74 -5.32 13.23
CA LEU A 180 -7.85 -6.13 13.75
C LEU A 180 -7.55 -7.63 13.63
N TYR A 181 -7.03 -8.08 12.50
CA TYR A 181 -6.63 -9.46 12.25
C TYR A 181 -5.58 -9.92 13.28
N LYS A 182 -4.52 -9.14 13.49
CA LYS A 182 -3.49 -9.45 14.49
C LYS A 182 -4.03 -9.46 15.91
N LEU A 183 -4.92 -8.53 16.24
CA LEU A 183 -5.58 -8.49 17.54
C LEU A 183 -6.35 -9.79 17.79
N VAL A 184 -7.22 -10.17 16.85
CA VAL A 184 -8.00 -11.41 16.96
C VAL A 184 -7.11 -12.65 17.02
N LYS A 185 -6.03 -12.67 16.22
CA LYS A 185 -5.13 -13.83 16.11
C LYS A 185 -4.22 -14.02 17.32
N TYR A 186 -3.71 -12.94 17.92
CA TYR A 186 -2.63 -13.01 18.90
C TYR A 186 -2.99 -12.48 20.29
N ALA A 187 -4.15 -11.86 20.51
CA ALA A 187 -4.47 -11.26 21.81
C ALA A 187 -4.44 -12.26 22.98
N ARG A 188 -4.83 -13.51 22.73
CA ARG A 188 -4.82 -14.61 23.72
C ARG A 188 -3.51 -15.38 23.80
N ASP A 189 -2.57 -15.13 22.90
CA ASP A 189 -1.27 -15.81 22.87
C ASP A 189 -0.23 -14.92 23.54
N ALA A 190 0.20 -15.30 24.75
CA ALA A 190 1.14 -14.49 25.52
C ALA A 190 2.50 -14.31 24.85
N GLN A 191 2.97 -15.32 24.15
CA GLN A 191 4.27 -15.31 23.49
C GLN A 191 4.23 -14.55 22.16
N ARG A 192 3.08 -14.59 21.47
CA ARG A 192 2.89 -13.95 20.16
C ARG A 192 2.23 -12.58 20.22
N ARG A 193 1.84 -12.07 21.40
CA ARG A 193 1.23 -10.73 21.55
C ARG A 193 2.10 -9.60 20.99
N LYS A 194 3.42 -9.73 21.04
CA LYS A 194 4.39 -8.80 20.40
C LYS A 194 4.22 -8.66 18.88
N LEU A 195 3.53 -9.61 18.24
CA LEU A 195 3.19 -9.56 16.82
C LEU A 195 2.01 -8.63 16.52
N ILE A 196 1.27 -8.18 17.55
CA ILE A 196 0.27 -7.10 17.47
C ILE A 196 1.03 -5.77 17.36
N ASN A 197 1.39 -5.43 16.13
CA ASN A 197 2.15 -4.24 15.80
C ASN A 197 1.65 -3.66 14.47
N LYS A 198 2.20 -2.50 14.10
CA LYS A 198 1.77 -1.73 12.91
C LYS A 198 2.24 -2.32 11.57
N VAL A 199 3.01 -3.42 11.57
CA VAL A 199 3.42 -4.07 10.30
C VAL A 199 2.19 -4.75 9.69
N PRO A 200 1.75 -4.40 8.47
CA PRO A 200 0.57 -5.00 7.87
C PRO A 200 0.80 -6.46 7.45
N VAL A 201 -0.28 -7.24 7.35
CA VAL A 201 -0.29 -8.60 6.78
C VAL A 201 -1.01 -8.53 5.44
N ALA A 202 -0.48 -9.16 4.40
CA ALA A 202 -1.07 -9.06 3.06
C ALA A 202 -2.54 -9.50 3.04
N LEU A 203 -3.37 -8.79 2.27
CA LEU A 203 -4.81 -9.08 2.14
C LEU A 203 -5.07 -10.54 1.76
N ALA A 204 -4.36 -11.06 0.76
CA ALA A 204 -4.50 -12.45 0.31
C ALA A 204 -4.22 -13.46 1.44
N THR A 205 -3.25 -13.20 2.31
CA THR A 205 -2.95 -14.05 3.48
C THR A 205 -4.11 -14.03 4.47
N GLN A 206 -4.61 -12.83 4.81
CA GLN A 206 -5.75 -12.69 5.72
C GLN A 206 -7.00 -13.36 5.15
N VAL A 207 -7.30 -13.17 3.86
CA VAL A 207 -8.44 -13.79 3.16
C VAL A 207 -8.33 -15.31 3.18
N GLN A 208 -7.18 -15.87 2.81
CA GLN A 208 -6.99 -17.32 2.80
C GLN A 208 -7.15 -17.92 4.20
N GLU A 209 -6.60 -17.28 5.23
CA GLU A 209 -6.69 -17.81 6.60
C GLU A 209 -8.09 -17.64 7.20
N VAL A 210 -8.73 -16.49 6.99
CA VAL A 210 -10.00 -16.13 7.65
C VAL A 210 -11.20 -16.67 6.86
N LEU A 211 -11.19 -16.52 5.53
CA LEU A 211 -12.28 -16.87 4.61
C LEU A 211 -12.06 -18.22 3.90
N LYS A 212 -10.91 -18.88 4.15
CA LYS A 212 -10.59 -20.26 3.75
C LYS A 212 -10.44 -20.49 2.24
N LEU A 213 -10.36 -19.43 1.44
CA LEU A 213 -10.11 -19.50 0.00
C LEU A 213 -9.03 -18.50 -0.40
N PRO A 214 -8.16 -18.83 -1.36
CA PRO A 214 -7.14 -17.91 -1.83
C PRO A 214 -7.77 -16.75 -2.62
N LEU A 215 -7.23 -15.55 -2.47
CA LEU A 215 -7.56 -14.44 -3.36
C LEU A 215 -6.70 -14.55 -4.63
N PHE A 216 -7.27 -14.24 -5.80
CA PHE A 216 -6.53 -14.27 -7.05
C PHE A 216 -5.44 -13.19 -7.03
N LYS A 217 -4.17 -13.59 -6.89
CA LYS A 217 -3.05 -12.67 -6.70
C LYS A 217 -2.70 -11.82 -7.92
N GLY A 218 -3.20 -12.17 -9.11
CA GLY A 218 -3.19 -11.33 -10.31
C GLY A 218 -1.96 -10.44 -10.48
N GLN A 219 -0.74 -10.97 -10.34
CA GLN A 219 0.48 -10.14 -10.24
C GLN A 219 0.66 -9.22 -11.48
N SER A 220 0.19 -9.68 -12.64
CA SER A 220 0.16 -8.91 -13.90
C SER A 220 -0.97 -7.87 -13.97
N VAL A 221 -2.02 -8.03 -13.17
CA VAL A 221 -3.17 -7.11 -13.08
C VAL A 221 -2.79 -5.91 -12.20
N ARG A 222 -2.19 -6.15 -11.03
CA ARG A 222 -1.81 -5.07 -10.10
C ARG A 222 -0.85 -4.04 -10.74
N SER A 223 0.07 -4.50 -11.58
CA SER A 223 1.04 -3.65 -12.30
C SER A 223 0.57 -3.20 -13.69
N SER A 224 -0.69 -3.47 -14.05
CA SER A 224 -1.24 -3.15 -15.37
C SER A 224 -1.50 -1.66 -15.58
N ASN A 225 -1.86 -1.29 -16.81
CA ASN A 225 -2.26 0.06 -17.13
C ASN A 225 -3.68 0.35 -16.61
N TRP A 226 -3.76 1.12 -15.53
CA TRP A 226 -5.01 1.55 -14.91
C TRP A 226 -5.59 2.85 -15.48
N SER A 227 -4.98 3.46 -16.50
CA SER A 227 -5.50 4.69 -17.12
C SER A 227 -6.38 4.46 -18.35
N ILE A 228 -6.68 3.20 -18.66
CA ILE A 228 -7.47 2.76 -19.83
C ILE A 228 -8.65 1.90 -19.38
N PRO A 229 -9.71 1.72 -20.20
CA PRO A 229 -10.85 0.88 -19.85
C PRO A 229 -10.44 -0.48 -19.28
N LEU A 230 -11.07 -0.85 -18.15
CA LEU A 230 -10.72 -2.07 -17.44
C LEU A 230 -11.05 -3.32 -18.27
N THR A 231 -10.09 -4.23 -18.33
CA THR A 231 -10.32 -5.60 -18.77
C THR A 231 -11.22 -6.35 -17.78
N SER A 232 -11.82 -7.46 -18.22
CA SER A 232 -12.61 -8.33 -17.34
C SER A 232 -11.81 -8.83 -16.12
N LYS A 233 -10.50 -9.07 -16.30
CA LYS A 233 -9.58 -9.46 -15.21
C LYS A 233 -9.39 -8.33 -14.20
N GLN A 234 -9.12 -7.09 -14.66
CA GLN A 234 -8.99 -5.93 -13.78
C GLN A 234 -10.29 -5.64 -13.03
N LEU A 235 -11.45 -5.75 -13.69
CA LEU A 235 -12.75 -5.55 -13.06
C LEU A 235 -12.99 -6.58 -11.95
N THR A 236 -12.74 -7.87 -12.23
CA THR A 236 -12.90 -8.96 -11.26
C THR A 236 -11.97 -8.79 -10.07
N TYR A 237 -10.70 -8.48 -10.34
CA TYR A 237 -9.68 -8.21 -9.32
C TYR A 237 -10.08 -7.04 -8.42
N SER A 238 -10.39 -5.88 -9.01
CA SER A 238 -10.73 -4.65 -8.28
C SER A 238 -11.98 -4.81 -7.43
N ALA A 239 -12.97 -5.55 -7.95
CA ALA A 239 -14.18 -5.86 -7.20
C ALA A 239 -13.91 -6.83 -6.03
N ALA A 240 -13.03 -7.82 -6.24
CA ALA A 240 -12.66 -8.77 -5.21
C ALA A 240 -11.89 -8.11 -4.07
N ASP A 241 -10.92 -7.23 -4.34
CA ASP A 241 -10.07 -6.61 -3.31
C ASP A 241 -10.88 -5.75 -2.32
N ALA A 242 -11.70 -4.81 -2.81
CA ALA A 242 -12.54 -3.99 -1.94
C ALA A 242 -13.58 -4.83 -1.18
N TYR A 243 -14.20 -5.80 -1.84
CA TYR A 243 -15.21 -6.64 -1.20
C TYR A 243 -14.59 -7.59 -0.17
N ALA A 244 -13.38 -8.10 -0.40
CA ALA A 244 -12.63 -8.92 0.54
C ALA A 244 -12.33 -8.15 1.83
N GLY A 245 -11.92 -6.89 1.72
CA GLY A 245 -11.73 -6.02 2.88
C GLY A 245 -12.99 -5.92 3.75
N LEU A 246 -14.15 -5.68 3.13
CA LEU A 246 -15.43 -5.63 3.85
C LEU A 246 -15.77 -6.97 4.54
N GLN A 247 -15.61 -8.09 3.84
CA GLN A 247 -15.94 -9.41 4.40
C GLN A 247 -15.00 -9.79 5.54
N LEU A 248 -13.71 -9.47 5.42
CA LEU A 248 -12.75 -9.65 6.51
C LEU A 248 -13.15 -8.85 7.74
N TYR A 249 -13.54 -7.58 7.59
CA TYR A 249 -14.01 -6.78 8.71
C TYR A 249 -15.14 -7.48 9.47
N HIS A 250 -16.19 -7.91 8.78
CA HIS A 250 -17.35 -8.51 9.42
C HIS A 250 -16.98 -9.79 10.19
N VAL A 251 -16.17 -10.68 9.60
CA VAL A 251 -15.75 -11.93 10.25
C VAL A 251 -14.80 -11.67 11.42
N LEU A 252 -13.84 -10.75 11.25
CA LEU A 252 -12.88 -10.44 12.31
C LEU A 252 -13.54 -9.71 13.48
N GLU A 253 -14.47 -8.79 13.21
CA GLU A 253 -15.20 -8.08 14.26
C GLU A 253 -16.13 -9.02 15.04
N GLU A 254 -16.81 -9.94 14.34
CA GLU A 254 -17.56 -11.01 14.99
C GLU A 254 -16.67 -11.87 15.90
N ARG A 255 -15.49 -12.27 15.41
CA ARG A 255 -14.52 -13.02 16.21
C ARG A 255 -14.03 -12.22 17.40
N ARG A 256 -13.74 -10.93 17.24
CA ARG A 256 -13.31 -10.03 18.33
C ARG A 256 -14.36 -9.93 19.43
N LEU A 257 -15.63 -9.73 19.05
CA LEU A 257 -16.75 -9.63 19.97
C LEU A 257 -17.06 -10.96 20.69
N ALA A 258 -16.74 -12.09 20.06
CA ALA A 258 -16.88 -13.42 20.67
C ALA A 258 -15.73 -13.78 21.64
N MET A 259 -14.70 -12.94 21.76
CA MET A 259 -13.66 -13.11 22.77
C MET A 259 -14.18 -12.66 24.14
N ASP A 260 -13.64 -13.26 25.19
CA ASP A 260 -13.96 -12.96 26.59
C ASP A 260 -12.66 -12.67 27.39
N PRO A 261 -12.50 -11.45 27.94
CA PRO A 261 -13.27 -10.27 27.58
C PRO A 261 -12.99 -9.86 26.12
N PRO A 262 -13.92 -9.19 25.42
CA PRO A 262 -13.67 -8.73 24.06
C PRO A 262 -12.62 -7.61 24.10
N PRO A 263 -11.48 -7.76 23.41
CA PRO A 263 -10.43 -6.74 23.44
C PRO A 263 -10.92 -5.45 22.75
N GLU A 264 -10.45 -4.29 23.20
CA GLU A 264 -10.81 -3.01 22.57
C GLU A 264 -10.56 -3.03 21.04
N PRO A 265 -11.45 -2.42 20.24
CA PRO A 265 -11.23 -2.33 18.80
C PRO A 265 -9.96 -1.50 18.51
N PRO A 266 -9.25 -1.78 17.40
CA PRO A 266 -8.14 -0.94 16.97
C PRO A 266 -8.57 0.52 16.80
N ARG A 267 -7.70 1.45 17.20
CA ARG A 267 -7.89 2.88 16.95
C ARG A 267 -7.85 3.16 15.43
N TYR A 268 -8.56 4.20 15.00
CA TYR A 268 -8.56 4.59 13.58
C TYR A 268 -7.15 4.98 13.11
N ALA A 269 -6.76 4.46 11.96
CA ALA A 269 -5.40 4.51 11.43
C ALA A 269 -4.95 5.95 11.13
N GLU A 270 -5.86 6.82 10.70
CA GLU A 270 -5.56 8.22 10.40
C GLU A 270 -5.14 9.03 11.62
N LEU A 271 -5.47 8.57 12.83
CA LEU A 271 -5.14 9.25 14.08
C LEU A 271 -3.71 8.93 14.58
N GLY A 272 -3.04 7.95 13.98
CA GLY A 272 -1.63 7.62 14.29
C GLY A 272 -1.39 6.99 15.67
N PHE A 273 -2.43 6.75 16.46
CA PHE A 273 -2.30 6.16 17.79
C PHE A 273 -1.66 4.76 17.78
N PRO A 274 -1.06 4.32 18.90
CA PRO A 274 -0.66 2.92 19.09
C PRO A 274 -1.84 1.96 18.98
N ILE A 275 -1.55 0.70 18.62
CA ILE A 275 -2.56 -0.37 18.64
C ILE A 275 -2.78 -0.76 20.11
N PRO A 276 -4.03 -0.79 20.61
CA PRO A 276 -4.31 -1.29 21.95
C PRO A 276 -3.86 -2.75 22.07
N ILE A 277 -3.01 -3.03 23.06
CA ILE A 277 -2.57 -4.39 23.38
C ILE A 277 -3.33 -4.82 24.65
N PRO A 278 -4.14 -5.88 24.60
CA PRO A 278 -4.86 -6.37 25.78
C PRO A 278 -3.89 -6.72 26.91
N SER A 279 -4.22 -6.28 28.13
CA SER A 279 -3.48 -6.65 29.35
C SER A 279 -3.79 -8.10 29.74
N THR A 280 -2.80 -8.83 30.26
CA THR A 280 -3.05 -10.15 30.87
C THR A 280 -3.65 -10.00 32.25
N PRO A 281 -4.60 -10.86 32.67
CA PRO A 281 -4.77 -11.15 34.09
C PRO A 281 -3.42 -11.65 34.61
N VAL A 282 -2.89 -10.98 35.63
CA VAL A 282 -1.67 -11.39 36.32
C VAL A 282 -1.96 -12.73 36.97
N VAL A 283 -1.47 -13.81 36.38
CA VAL A 283 -1.18 -15.03 37.13
C VAL A 283 0.33 -14.99 37.32
N SER A 284 0.72 -14.79 38.57
CA SER A 284 2.09 -14.98 39.04
C SER A 284 2.56 -16.37 38.63
N ASP A 285 3.65 -16.46 37.87
CA ASP A 285 4.90 -17.03 38.37
C ASP A 285 5.86 -17.44 37.25
N ILE A 286 7.12 -17.05 37.49
CA ILE A 286 8.39 -17.65 37.06
C ILE A 286 8.81 -17.43 35.60
N GLU A 287 9.85 -16.60 35.49
CA GLU A 287 10.79 -16.57 34.38
C GLU A 287 11.35 -17.97 34.11
N SER A 288 11.24 -18.41 32.86
CA SER A 288 12.14 -19.44 32.33
C SER A 288 12.54 -19.03 30.91
N ASP A 289 13.69 -18.39 30.82
CA ASP A 289 14.54 -18.41 29.63
C ASP A 289 14.91 -19.86 29.31
N VAL A 290 14.52 -20.33 28.13
CA VAL A 290 15.16 -21.29 27.20
C VAL A 290 14.08 -22.04 26.41
N ASP A 291 13.96 -21.80 25.10
CA ASP A 291 14.62 -22.64 24.08
C ASP A 291 14.08 -22.29 22.67
N SER A 292 14.95 -22.57 21.72
CA SER A 292 14.83 -22.46 20.28
C SER A 292 13.84 -23.50 19.73
N ASP A 293 13.04 -23.15 18.70
CA ASP A 293 13.12 -23.82 17.41
C ASP A 293 12.21 -23.21 16.31
N PRO A 294 12.54 -23.45 15.02
CA PRO A 294 12.04 -22.73 13.86
C PRO A 294 10.86 -23.45 13.20
N GLU A 295 9.84 -22.70 12.78
CA GLU A 295 8.99 -23.11 11.68
C GLU A 295 8.63 -21.87 10.84
N SER A 296 9.50 -21.60 9.85
CA SER A 296 9.10 -20.88 8.64
C SER A 296 9.34 -21.83 7.48
N VAL A 297 8.23 -22.38 6.99
CA VAL A 297 8.17 -23.18 5.77
C VAL A 297 8.92 -22.51 4.63
N GLU A 298 9.81 -23.28 4.02
CA GLU A 298 10.51 -22.99 2.78
C GLU A 298 9.50 -22.78 1.64
N ASP A 299 9.58 -21.63 0.96
CA ASP A 299 8.96 -21.46 -0.36
C ASP A 299 10.05 -21.67 -1.41
N ALA A 300 9.81 -22.68 -2.24
CA ALA A 300 10.72 -23.15 -3.26
C ALA A 300 10.98 -22.07 -4.30
N GLY A 301 12.27 -21.89 -4.61
CA GLY A 301 12.71 -20.97 -5.66
C GLY A 301 12.19 -21.37 -7.04
N SER A 302 11.86 -20.37 -7.84
CA SER A 302 11.89 -20.47 -9.29
C SER A 302 12.54 -19.22 -9.85
N GLU A 303 13.69 -19.44 -10.45
CA GLU A 303 14.56 -18.47 -11.11
C GLU A 303 13.84 -17.87 -12.32
N CYS A 304 13.73 -16.54 -12.38
CA CYS A 304 13.38 -15.85 -13.61
C CYS A 304 14.65 -15.20 -14.18
N SER A 305 15.12 -15.81 -15.27
CA SER A 305 16.15 -15.31 -16.17
C SER A 305 15.83 -13.89 -16.63
N ASP A 306 16.73 -12.96 -16.30
CA ASP A 306 16.76 -11.59 -16.80
C ASP A 306 17.47 -11.58 -18.16
N GLY A 307 16.69 -11.60 -19.23
CA GLY A 307 17.24 -11.69 -20.58
C GLY A 307 16.20 -11.55 -21.67
N SER A 308 15.40 -10.47 -21.67
CA SER A 308 14.80 -9.91 -22.91
C SER A 308 14.01 -8.62 -22.64
N ILE A 309 14.69 -7.51 -22.33
CA ILE A 309 14.13 -6.15 -22.47
C ILE A 309 15.18 -5.22 -23.10
N GLU A 310 15.86 -5.70 -24.15
CA GLU A 310 16.69 -4.85 -25.02
C GLU A 310 16.09 -4.74 -26.44
N ALA A 311 15.07 -5.54 -26.78
CA ALA A 311 14.46 -5.57 -28.12
C ALA A 311 13.21 -4.70 -28.28
N ALA A 312 12.69 -4.06 -27.22
CA ALA A 312 11.44 -3.28 -27.28
C ALA A 312 11.64 -1.76 -27.16
N MET A 313 12.88 -1.26 -27.10
CA MET A 313 13.19 0.16 -26.91
C MET A 313 13.64 0.90 -28.19
N GLN A 314 13.46 0.31 -29.36
CA GLN A 314 13.98 0.87 -30.61
C GLN A 314 12.94 0.96 -31.72
N GLU A 315 11.78 1.57 -31.46
CA GLU A 315 10.86 1.94 -32.55
C GLU A 315 9.87 3.09 -32.25
N LEU A 316 10.23 4.06 -31.39
CA LEU A 316 9.40 5.27 -31.17
C LEU A 316 10.20 6.59 -31.14
N ALA A 317 11.44 6.58 -31.61
CA ALA A 317 12.30 7.76 -31.69
C ALA A 317 12.35 8.34 -33.11
N SER A 318 11.18 8.60 -33.72
CA SER A 318 11.08 9.29 -35.01
C SER A 318 9.77 10.06 -35.14
N ALA A 319 9.65 11.24 -34.52
CA ALA A 319 8.86 12.37 -35.05
C ALA A 319 8.90 13.57 -34.10
N GLY A 320 9.24 14.75 -34.65
CA GLY A 320 8.60 16.01 -34.25
C GLY A 320 9.38 16.93 -33.33
N THR A 321 10.43 17.57 -33.86
CA THR A 321 11.01 18.82 -33.36
C THR A 321 10.03 20.00 -33.59
N LEU A 322 9.85 20.90 -32.61
CA LEU A 322 9.82 22.39 -32.72
C LEU A 322 9.23 23.08 -31.43
N PRO A 323 9.47 24.39 -31.18
CA PRO A 323 10.22 24.84 -30.01
C PRO A 323 9.38 25.54 -28.92
N THR A 324 9.91 25.59 -27.69
CA THR A 324 9.32 26.30 -26.55
C THR A 324 9.99 27.64 -26.32
N THR A 325 9.18 28.69 -26.37
CA THR A 325 9.48 30.08 -26.01
C THR A 325 9.58 30.24 -24.49
N THR A 326 10.65 30.89 -24.04
CA THR A 326 10.94 31.28 -22.66
C THR A 326 10.06 32.45 -22.22
N GLN A 327 9.32 32.30 -21.11
CA GLN A 327 8.88 33.45 -20.30
C GLN A 327 8.89 33.13 -18.80
N SER A 328 9.59 34.01 -18.08
CA SER A 328 9.86 34.13 -16.64
C SER A 328 8.65 34.74 -15.92
N THR A 329 8.23 34.27 -14.73
CA THR A 329 8.34 34.86 -13.36
C THR A 329 7.05 34.56 -12.57
N PRO A 330 6.93 34.76 -11.24
CA PRO A 330 7.92 34.74 -10.14
C PRO A 330 7.52 33.77 -8.99
N ALA A 331 8.52 33.29 -8.25
CA ALA A 331 8.31 32.47 -7.05
C ALA A 331 8.04 33.36 -5.82
N LEU A 332 6.91 33.13 -5.15
CA LEU A 332 6.66 33.62 -3.80
C LEU A 332 7.45 32.77 -2.79
N THR A 333 8.24 33.48 -2.01
CA THR A 333 9.23 33.03 -1.02
C THR A 333 8.60 32.31 0.17
N ALA A 334 9.07 31.10 0.45
CA ALA A 334 9.04 30.51 1.78
C ALA A 334 10.49 30.47 2.30
N GLN A 335 10.75 31.18 3.40
CA GLN A 335 12.06 31.34 4.00
C GLN A 335 12.58 30.00 4.53
N ALA A 336 13.80 29.65 4.12
CA ALA A 336 14.57 28.53 4.63
C ALA A 336 15.28 28.91 5.94
N PRO A 337 15.43 27.99 6.92
CA PRO A 337 16.51 28.11 7.87
C PRO A 337 17.81 27.76 7.16
N THR A 338 18.75 28.70 7.17
CA THR A 338 20.10 28.56 6.65
C THR A 338 20.89 27.53 7.47
N SER A 339 20.83 26.26 7.10
CA SER A 339 21.91 25.34 7.43
C SER A 339 22.96 25.45 6.33
N VAL A 340 24.18 25.84 6.71
CA VAL A 340 25.34 25.77 5.81
C VAL A 340 25.49 24.29 5.45
N ARG A 341 25.07 23.92 4.23
CA ARG A 341 25.23 22.53 3.75
C ARG A 341 26.71 22.15 3.82
N ASP A 342 27.00 21.04 4.50
CA ASP A 342 28.35 20.52 4.71
C ASP A 342 29.11 20.40 3.38
N ALA A 343 30.39 20.78 3.38
CA ALA A 343 31.23 20.81 2.20
C ALA A 343 31.29 19.46 1.47
N ARG A 344 31.24 18.35 2.23
CA ARG A 344 31.24 16.98 1.68
C ARG A 344 29.96 16.66 0.93
N VAL A 345 28.82 17.17 1.39
CA VAL A 345 27.53 17.02 0.69
C VAL A 345 27.54 17.82 -0.61
N LYS A 346 28.12 19.01 -0.62
CA LYS A 346 28.28 19.82 -1.84
C LYS A 346 29.20 19.15 -2.86
N ALA A 347 30.30 18.55 -2.41
CA ALA A 347 31.20 17.78 -3.26
C ALA A 347 30.46 16.59 -3.92
N ALA A 348 29.67 15.83 -3.15
CA ALA A 348 28.84 14.75 -3.69
C ALA A 348 27.77 15.23 -4.69
N GLU A 349 27.18 16.41 -4.47
CA GLU A 349 26.25 17.02 -5.43
C GLU A 349 26.96 17.46 -6.72
N ALA A 350 28.23 17.90 -6.64
CA ALA A 350 29.04 18.25 -7.80
C ALA A 350 29.42 17.01 -8.63
N GLU A 351 29.82 15.91 -7.99
CA GLU A 351 30.07 14.61 -8.64
C GLU A 351 28.82 14.10 -9.38
N LEU A 352 27.66 14.20 -8.73
CA LEU A 352 26.39 13.86 -9.37
C LEU A 352 26.08 14.75 -10.58
N ALA A 353 26.41 16.04 -10.51
CA ALA A 353 26.24 16.96 -11.64
C ALA A 353 27.19 16.60 -12.80
N GLN A 354 28.44 16.24 -12.51
CA GLN A 354 29.39 15.75 -13.51
C GLN A 354 28.92 14.45 -14.17
N LEU A 355 28.43 13.49 -13.39
CA LEU A 355 27.88 12.23 -13.91
C LEU A 355 26.73 12.47 -14.90
N ARG A 356 25.86 13.44 -14.60
CA ARG A 356 24.76 13.86 -15.48
C ARG A 356 25.26 14.59 -16.72
N ALA A 357 26.25 15.46 -16.58
CA ALA A 357 26.84 16.20 -17.68
C ALA A 357 27.59 15.27 -18.65
N ALA A 358 28.23 14.22 -18.15
CA ALA A 358 28.91 13.20 -18.95
C ALA A 358 27.95 12.32 -19.77
N HIS A 359 26.66 12.27 -19.39
CA HIS A 359 25.65 11.46 -20.07
C HIS A 359 24.39 12.30 -20.38
N PRO A 360 24.49 13.31 -21.26
CA PRO A 360 23.37 14.18 -21.58
C PRO A 360 22.23 13.36 -22.21
N GLY A 361 21.02 13.50 -21.67
CA GLY A 361 19.83 12.78 -22.14
C GLY A 361 19.64 11.37 -21.54
N ARG A 362 20.64 10.78 -20.88
CA ARG A 362 20.48 9.51 -20.14
C ARG A 362 19.82 9.77 -18.80
N ARG A 363 18.69 9.10 -18.53
CA ARG A 363 18.14 9.06 -17.17
C ARG A 363 18.98 8.13 -16.30
N LEU A 364 19.48 8.65 -15.18
CA LEU A 364 20.11 7.83 -14.14
C LEU A 364 19.06 6.87 -13.56
N ARG A 365 19.44 5.61 -13.41
CA ARG A 365 18.68 4.52 -12.79
C ARG A 365 18.67 4.68 -11.26
N ALA A 366 19.76 5.15 -10.66
CA ALA A 366 19.82 5.44 -9.22
C ALA A 366 19.16 6.79 -8.87
N THR A 367 18.58 6.88 -7.67
CA THR A 367 18.00 8.15 -7.19
C THR A 367 19.09 9.16 -6.83
N PRO A 368 18.81 10.48 -6.89
CA PRO A 368 19.77 11.50 -6.46
C PRO A 368 20.22 11.37 -5.00
N SER A 369 19.35 10.85 -4.12
CA SER A 369 19.67 10.61 -2.72
C SER A 369 20.61 9.41 -2.55
N SER A 370 20.40 8.35 -3.33
CA SER A 370 21.28 7.17 -3.37
C SER A 370 22.68 7.54 -3.82
N LEU A 371 22.78 8.28 -4.93
CA LEU A 371 24.07 8.72 -5.49
C LEU A 371 24.80 9.67 -4.54
N ARG A 372 24.09 10.60 -3.91
CA ARG A 372 24.68 11.50 -2.91
C ARG A 372 25.22 10.74 -1.71
N ALA A 373 24.46 9.81 -1.15
CA ALA A 373 24.92 8.99 -0.03
C ALA A 373 26.15 8.17 -0.41
N PHE A 374 26.16 7.58 -1.60
CA PHE A 374 27.29 6.84 -2.13
C PHE A 374 28.55 7.71 -2.29
N TYR A 375 28.45 8.89 -2.94
CA TYR A 375 29.62 9.76 -3.13
C TYR A 375 30.14 10.35 -1.83
N VAL A 376 29.26 10.72 -0.88
CA VAL A 376 29.70 11.14 0.46
C VAL A 376 30.45 9.99 1.14
N TRP A 377 29.92 8.77 1.11
CA TRP A 377 30.58 7.62 1.72
C TRP A 377 31.92 7.31 1.03
N GLN A 378 31.94 7.21 -0.30
CA GLN A 378 33.13 6.83 -1.07
C GLN A 378 34.29 7.82 -0.92
N ALA A 379 34.01 9.13 -0.90
CA ALA A 379 35.05 10.15 -0.87
C ALA A 379 35.65 10.41 0.53
N ASN A 380 35.03 9.87 1.59
CA ASN A 380 35.42 10.16 2.97
C ASN A 380 35.58 8.85 3.75
N ASP A 381 36.80 8.34 3.86
CA ASP A 381 37.10 7.06 4.51
C ASP A 381 36.89 7.05 6.02
N ASP A 382 36.90 8.24 6.64
CA ASP A 382 36.64 8.48 8.05
C ASP A 382 35.15 8.37 8.43
N LEU A 383 34.23 8.38 7.45
CA LEU A 383 32.79 8.35 7.71
C LEU A 383 32.21 6.95 7.72
N THR A 384 31.46 6.62 8.79
CA THR A 384 30.60 5.44 8.84
C THR A 384 29.23 5.72 8.19
N PRO A 385 28.45 4.70 7.81
CA PRO A 385 27.09 4.90 7.30
C PRO A 385 26.16 5.68 8.26
N ALA A 386 26.40 5.60 9.57
CA ALA A 386 25.66 6.38 10.56
C ALA A 386 26.06 7.86 10.56
N ASP A 387 27.34 8.18 10.32
CA ASP A 387 27.80 9.56 10.16
C ASP A 387 27.24 10.18 8.87
N VAL A 388 27.23 9.42 7.77
CA VAL A 388 26.58 9.83 6.51
C VAL A 388 25.10 10.11 6.74
N ALA A 389 24.40 9.31 7.55
CA ALA A 389 22.99 9.53 7.87
C ALA A 389 22.72 10.87 8.58
N ARG A 390 23.63 11.27 9.49
CA ARG A 390 23.61 12.58 10.16
C ARG A 390 23.99 13.73 9.23
N LEU A 391 24.94 13.50 8.33
CA LEU A 391 25.42 14.51 7.39
C LEU A 391 24.36 14.90 6.34
N LEU A 392 23.53 13.94 5.93
CA LEU A 392 22.59 14.12 4.83
C LEU A 392 21.31 14.88 5.23
N ARG A 393 20.90 14.81 6.51
CA ARG A 393 19.64 15.40 6.97
C ARG A 393 19.59 15.60 8.47
N ASP A 394 18.82 16.60 8.92
CA ASP A 394 18.36 16.75 10.29
C ASP A 394 16.81 16.74 10.31
N PRO A 395 16.14 15.82 11.04
CA PRO A 395 16.70 14.74 11.83
C PRO A 395 17.40 13.67 10.96
N PRO A 396 18.40 12.95 11.54
CA PRO A 396 19.22 11.99 10.79
C PRO A 396 18.38 10.90 10.13
N LEU A 397 18.90 10.36 9.02
CA LEU A 397 18.33 9.16 8.41
C LEU A 397 18.59 7.94 9.30
N GLN A 398 17.81 6.88 9.12
CA GLN A 398 18.17 5.59 9.71
C GLN A 398 19.40 5.02 8.99
N THR A 399 20.32 4.40 9.73
CA THR A 399 21.52 3.77 9.16
C THR A 399 21.14 2.76 8.06
N SER A 400 20.11 1.95 8.28
CA SER A 400 19.56 1.00 7.30
C SER A 400 19.15 1.64 5.97
N THR A 401 18.65 2.88 6.01
CA THR A 401 18.28 3.65 4.80
C THR A 401 19.52 4.06 4.03
N VAL A 402 20.58 4.48 4.71
CA VAL A 402 21.86 4.84 4.09
C VAL A 402 22.56 3.62 3.49
N LEU A 403 22.53 2.46 4.18
CA LEU A 403 23.02 1.19 3.63
C LEU A 403 22.31 0.85 2.32
N GLY A 404 20.97 0.96 2.30
CA GLY A 404 20.18 0.76 1.09
C GLY A 404 20.55 1.74 -0.03
N TYR A 405 20.74 3.02 0.29
CA TYR A 405 21.14 4.04 -0.67
C TYR A 405 22.50 3.79 -1.32
N ILE A 406 23.50 3.37 -0.54
CA ILE A 406 24.83 3.01 -1.05
C ILE A 406 24.73 1.81 -1.99
N MET A 407 24.03 0.75 -1.56
CA MET A 407 23.88 -0.48 -2.34
C MET A 407 23.06 -0.26 -3.63
N ASP A 408 22.02 0.57 -3.58
CA ASP A 408 21.20 0.91 -4.74
C ASP A 408 21.97 1.73 -5.77
N ALA A 409 22.84 2.66 -5.33
CA ALA A 409 23.70 3.43 -6.23
C ALA A 409 24.69 2.53 -6.97
N ILE A 410 25.38 1.65 -6.22
CA ILE A 410 26.32 0.68 -6.79
C ILE A 410 25.64 -0.24 -7.80
N LEU A 411 24.51 -0.82 -7.42
CA LEU A 411 23.80 -1.78 -8.27
C LEU A 411 23.23 -1.12 -9.53
N ALA A 412 22.57 0.04 -9.39
CA ALA A 412 21.84 0.66 -10.49
C ALA A 412 22.74 1.39 -11.49
N GLU A 413 23.86 1.97 -11.06
CA GLU A 413 24.80 2.68 -11.92
C GLU A 413 26.11 1.92 -12.20
N LYS A 414 26.27 0.70 -11.65
CA LYS A 414 27.49 -0.10 -11.79
C LYS A 414 28.76 0.67 -11.38
N LEU A 415 28.66 1.45 -10.30
CA LEU A 415 29.74 2.32 -9.83
C LEU A 415 30.89 1.49 -9.26
N ALA A 416 32.12 1.98 -9.41
CA ALA A 416 33.29 1.39 -8.76
C ALA A 416 33.28 1.73 -7.26
N PHE A 417 33.57 0.76 -6.40
CA PHE A 417 33.53 0.92 -4.94
C PHE A 417 34.68 0.17 -4.24
N PRO A 418 35.12 0.64 -3.05
CA PRO A 418 36.12 -0.05 -2.25
C PRO A 418 35.53 -1.31 -1.61
N LYS A 419 35.91 -2.48 -2.13
CA LYS A 419 35.34 -3.80 -1.75
C LYS A 419 35.49 -4.13 -0.27
N GLN A 420 36.68 -3.95 0.30
CA GLN A 420 36.96 -4.23 1.71
C GLN A 420 36.15 -3.32 2.65
N ARG A 421 36.01 -2.05 2.29
CA ARG A 421 35.22 -1.08 3.06
C ARG A 421 33.72 -1.35 2.96
N LEU A 422 33.23 -1.71 1.77
CA LEU A 422 31.83 -2.10 1.59
C LEU A 422 31.50 -3.34 2.43
N GLN A 423 32.41 -4.32 2.48
CA GLN A 423 32.21 -5.53 3.26
C GLN A 423 32.14 -5.25 4.77
N THR A 424 33.10 -4.48 5.28
CA THR A 424 33.23 -4.20 6.73
C THR A 424 32.19 -3.22 7.26
N GLN A 425 31.81 -2.19 6.49
CA GLN A 425 30.92 -1.14 6.98
C GLN A 425 29.49 -1.26 6.47
N VAL A 426 29.26 -1.90 5.32
CA VAL A 426 27.94 -1.93 4.69
C VAL A 426 27.33 -3.33 4.75
N LEU A 427 28.04 -4.36 4.27
CA LEU A 427 27.52 -5.73 4.24
C LEU A 427 27.38 -6.36 5.62
N SER A 428 28.31 -6.08 6.55
CA SER A 428 28.25 -6.55 7.94
C SER A 428 27.00 -6.08 8.70
N LEU A 429 26.43 -4.93 8.29
CA LEU A 429 25.26 -4.31 8.91
C LEU A 429 23.99 -4.50 8.07
N LEU A 430 24.10 -5.10 6.88
CA LEU A 430 22.99 -5.30 5.97
C LEU A 430 22.25 -6.60 6.32
N HIS A 431 20.91 -6.56 6.29
CA HIS A 431 20.10 -7.75 6.59
C HIS A 431 20.43 -8.91 5.61
N PRO A 432 20.65 -10.15 6.10
CA PRO A 432 21.07 -11.29 5.27
C PRO A 432 20.15 -11.55 4.06
N THR A 433 18.85 -11.36 4.20
CA THR A 433 17.88 -11.50 3.09
C THR A 433 18.13 -10.52 1.95
N LEU A 434 18.57 -9.29 2.24
CA LEU A 434 18.87 -8.29 1.22
C LEU A 434 20.24 -8.57 0.57
N ALA A 435 21.22 -8.98 1.37
CA ALA A 435 22.54 -9.38 0.89
C ALA A 435 22.46 -10.58 -0.07
N ASN A 436 21.69 -11.61 0.31
CA ASN A 436 21.55 -12.85 -0.47
C ASN A 436 20.50 -12.75 -1.60
N GLY A 437 19.63 -11.75 -1.56
CA GLY A 437 18.61 -11.48 -2.56
C GLY A 437 19.02 -10.36 -3.52
N LYS A 438 18.43 -9.18 -3.33
CA LYS A 438 18.57 -8.02 -4.23
C LYS A 438 20.02 -7.63 -4.53
N TYR A 439 20.92 -7.75 -3.55
CA TYR A 439 22.31 -7.29 -3.67
C TYR A 439 23.33 -8.40 -3.92
N ARG A 440 22.87 -9.62 -4.20
CA ARG A 440 23.72 -10.81 -4.36
C ARG A 440 24.90 -10.60 -5.33
N ALA A 441 24.65 -9.88 -6.43
CA ALA A 441 25.68 -9.59 -7.42
C ALA A 441 26.82 -8.71 -6.86
N VAL A 442 26.50 -7.74 -6.00
CA VAL A 442 27.47 -6.85 -5.36
C VAL A 442 28.24 -7.60 -4.26
N VAL A 443 27.55 -8.47 -3.51
CA VAL A 443 28.18 -9.34 -2.50
C VAL A 443 29.21 -10.27 -3.14
N LYS A 444 28.85 -10.95 -4.24
CA LYS A 444 29.78 -11.81 -4.99
C LYS A 444 31.03 -11.06 -5.50
N GLN A 445 30.89 -9.80 -5.91
CA GLN A 445 32.04 -8.98 -6.34
C GLN A 445 33.02 -8.68 -5.19
N CYS A 446 32.55 -8.66 -3.95
CA CYS A 446 33.38 -8.50 -2.75
C CYS A 446 34.08 -9.81 -2.37
N GLU A 447 33.39 -10.95 -2.51
CA GLU A 447 33.93 -12.29 -2.24
C GLU A 447 35.05 -12.67 -3.23
N GLN A 448 34.87 -12.36 -4.52
CA GLN A 448 35.86 -12.63 -5.58
C GLN A 448 37.17 -11.83 -5.46
N ALA A 449 37.26 -10.88 -4.53
CA ALA A 449 38.48 -10.11 -4.29
C ALA A 449 39.25 -10.57 -3.04
N GLN A 450 38.78 -11.63 -2.37
CA GLN A 450 39.45 -12.24 -1.21
C GLN A 450 40.21 -13.52 -1.57
N THR A 451 39.95 -14.09 -2.76
CA THR A 451 40.82 -15.06 -3.46
C THR A 451 41.75 -14.31 -4.39
#